data_AF-A0A3E0P4T7-F1
#
_entry.id   AF-A0A3E0P4T7-F1
#
_cell.length_a   1.000
_cell.length_b   1.000
_cell.length_c   1.000
_cell.angle_alpha   90.00
_cell.angle_beta   90.00
_cell.angle_gamma   90.00
#
_symmetry.space_group_name_H-M   'P 1'
#
loop_
_entity.id
_entity.type
_entity.pdbx_description
1 polymer ?
#
loop_
_entity_poly.entity_id
_entity_poly.type
_entity_poly.pdbx_seq_one_letter_code
_entity_poly.pdbx_strand_id
1 'polypeptide(L)'
;MEMPVMLKSIACCSVAVACFTLCGTLEAQQPAPADGETYTPGTFPAPYYGGGRGYYGGYGGYGGFGGWGMGWGAGSTAAGSYLTGMGNAIRSQGQYNLDTSAAAINLEEARKRDYENQKLWTQTYFEKRRINQAYQDSQKRPPLSQEAWVRLAQEKAPARLGPSELNPVTGEIRWPPGLMDQIYEVDRTKLDQAFAGWAEAHGAIGVTAHAQIRDAVDSMQNVLKAHIRDYETNQYVRSKNFLTSLAYEATLPAPESPTASR
;
A
#
# COMPACT_ATOMS: atom_id res chain seq x y z
N MET A 1 22.45 -55.94 38.56
CA MET A 1 21.90 -55.00 39.56
C MET A 1 22.20 -53.61 39.04
N GLU A 2 21.50 -53.19 38.00
CA GLU A 2 20.15 -52.59 38.03
C GLU A 2 20.16 -51.18 38.63
N MET A 3 19.89 -50.21 37.74
CA MET A 3 19.52 -48.82 38.07
C MET A 3 18.10 -48.76 38.68
N PRO A 4 17.70 -47.61 39.26
CA PRO A 4 16.85 -46.66 38.49
C PRO A 4 17.20 -45.19 38.81
N VAL A 5 17.40 -44.29 37.84
CA VAL A 5 16.43 -43.55 37.00
C VAL A 5 15.27 -42.93 37.78
N MET A 6 15.35 -41.61 38.03
CA MET A 6 14.22 -40.76 38.45
C MET A 6 14.04 -39.65 37.39
N LEU A 7 13.01 -39.85 36.57
CA LEU A 7 12.44 -38.89 35.62
C LEU A 7 11.94 -37.64 36.38
N LYS A 8 12.38 -36.45 35.97
CA LYS A 8 11.64 -35.21 36.21
C LYS A 8 10.92 -34.77 34.94
N SER A 9 9.61 -34.73 35.08
CA SER A 9 8.59 -34.28 34.15
C SER A 9 8.90 -32.87 33.62
N ILE A 10 9.08 -32.74 32.30
CA ILE A 10 8.98 -31.48 31.57
C ILE A 10 7.78 -31.63 30.64
N ALA A 11 6.75 -30.84 30.92
CA ALA A 11 5.57 -30.69 30.09
C ALA A 11 5.94 -30.03 28.76
N CYS A 12 6.06 -30.84 27.71
CA CYS A 12 6.04 -30.38 26.32
C CYS A 12 4.59 -30.09 25.92
N CYS A 13 4.21 -28.80 25.92
CA CYS A 13 3.08 -28.32 25.15
C CYS A 13 3.54 -28.14 23.69
N SER A 14 3.51 -29.23 22.92
CA SER A 14 3.68 -29.18 21.47
C SER A 14 2.32 -29.30 20.81
N VAL A 15 1.99 -28.23 20.09
CA VAL A 15 0.79 -28.03 19.27
C VAL A 15 0.58 -29.22 18.32
N ALA A 16 -0.56 -29.90 18.45
CA ALA A 16 -1.00 -30.93 17.54
C ALA A 16 -1.45 -30.30 16.22
N VAL A 17 -0.68 -30.56 15.16
CA VAL A 17 -1.09 -30.32 13.76
C VAL A 17 -2.06 -31.45 13.38
N ALA A 18 -3.35 -31.15 13.41
CA ALA A 18 -4.38 -32.03 12.86
C ALA A 18 -4.35 -31.95 11.33
N CYS A 19 -3.73 -32.96 10.71
CA CYS A 19 -3.80 -33.21 9.28
C CYS A 19 -5.17 -33.85 8.97
N PHE A 20 -6.15 -33.02 8.61
CA PHE A 20 -7.46 -33.49 8.13
C PHE A 20 -7.40 -33.63 6.61
N THR A 21 -7.20 -34.86 6.15
CA THR A 21 -7.48 -35.26 4.77
C THR A 21 -9.00 -35.33 4.58
N LEU A 22 -9.57 -34.29 4.00
CA LEU A 22 -10.92 -34.31 3.44
C LEU A 22 -10.82 -34.17 1.92
N CYS A 23 -10.92 -35.33 1.27
CA CYS A 23 -11.31 -35.45 -0.12
C CYS A 23 -12.74 -34.93 -0.24
N GLY A 24 -12.91 -33.74 -0.82
CA GLY A 24 -14.19 -33.09 -1.07
C GLY A 24 -14.20 -32.60 -2.52
N THR A 25 -15.17 -33.09 -3.27
CA THR A 25 -15.45 -32.84 -4.68
C THR A 25 -15.50 -31.35 -5.01
N LEU A 26 -14.73 -30.94 -6.02
CA LEU A 26 -14.87 -29.64 -6.68
C LEU A 26 -16.12 -29.67 -7.57
N GLU A 27 -17.27 -29.34 -6.97
CA GLU A 27 -18.48 -29.02 -7.72
C GLU A 27 -18.46 -27.53 -8.03
N ALA A 28 -18.30 -27.22 -9.30
CA ALA A 28 -18.39 -25.86 -9.83
C ALA A 28 -19.79 -25.31 -9.55
N GLN A 29 -19.89 -24.39 -8.58
CA GLN A 29 -21.10 -23.64 -8.33
C GLN A 29 -21.36 -22.71 -9.51
N GLN A 30 -22.18 -23.16 -10.47
CA GLN A 30 -22.79 -22.28 -11.45
C GLN A 30 -23.66 -21.26 -10.71
N PRO A 31 -23.53 -19.94 -10.97
CA PRO A 31 -24.50 -18.98 -10.47
C PRO A 31 -25.85 -19.25 -11.15
N ALA A 32 -26.89 -19.40 -10.32
CA ALA A 32 -28.28 -19.50 -10.77
C ALA A 32 -28.70 -18.24 -11.56
N PRO A 33 -29.59 -18.35 -12.56
CA PRO A 33 -30.11 -17.21 -13.28
C PRO A 33 -30.96 -16.35 -12.34
N ALA A 34 -30.59 -15.07 -12.20
CA ALA A 34 -31.42 -14.09 -11.54
C ALA A 34 -32.66 -13.81 -12.40
N ASP A 35 -33.81 -13.88 -11.76
CA ASP A 35 -35.12 -13.70 -12.36
C ASP A 35 -35.30 -12.28 -12.91
N GLY A 36 -35.73 -12.20 -14.17
CA GLY A 36 -36.62 -11.14 -14.68
C GLY A 36 -36.21 -9.68 -14.47
N GLU A 37 -35.13 -9.23 -15.10
CA GLU A 37 -35.00 -7.81 -15.46
C GLU A 37 -34.82 -7.66 -16.98
N THR A 38 -35.69 -6.85 -17.57
CA THR A 38 -35.64 -6.49 -18.99
C THR A 38 -34.35 -5.71 -19.25
N TYR A 39 -33.49 -6.27 -20.10
CA TYR A 39 -32.31 -5.58 -20.61
C TYR A 39 -32.76 -4.35 -21.41
N THR A 40 -32.66 -3.18 -20.80
CA THR A 40 -32.74 -1.90 -21.50
C THR A 40 -31.32 -1.49 -21.87
N PRO A 41 -30.97 -1.37 -23.18
CA PRO A 41 -29.63 -0.94 -23.57
C PRO A 41 -29.40 0.47 -23.04
N GLY A 42 -28.36 0.63 -22.22
CA GLY A 42 -27.97 1.89 -21.62
C GLY A 42 -27.70 2.95 -22.68
N THR A 43 -28.54 3.98 -22.69
CA THR A 43 -28.24 5.27 -23.31
C THR A 43 -26.99 5.85 -22.66
N PHE A 44 -25.89 5.89 -23.41
CA PHE A 44 -24.70 6.66 -23.05
C PHE A 44 -25.10 8.14 -22.87
N PRO A 45 -24.85 8.79 -21.72
CA PRO A 45 -25.13 10.21 -21.58
C PRO A 45 -24.19 10.99 -22.52
N ALA A 46 -24.80 11.66 -23.50
CA ALA A 46 -24.13 12.61 -24.36
C ALA A 46 -23.52 13.76 -23.53
N PRO A 47 -22.37 14.32 -23.93
CA PRO A 47 -21.79 15.47 -23.26
C PRO A 47 -22.77 16.66 -23.30
N TYR A 48 -23.09 17.14 -22.11
CA TYR A 48 -23.96 18.28 -21.85
C TYR A 48 -23.36 19.56 -22.43
N TYR A 49 -23.81 19.96 -23.61
CA TYR A 49 -23.79 21.36 -24.03
C TYR A 49 -25.18 21.94 -23.78
N GLY A 50 -25.29 22.69 -22.67
CA GLY A 50 -26.45 23.49 -22.36
C GLY A 50 -26.63 24.63 -23.38
N GLY A 51 -27.88 24.90 -23.74
CA GLY A 51 -28.25 26.05 -24.56
C GLY A 51 -29.65 25.92 -25.15
N GLY A 52 -30.66 26.06 -24.29
CA GLY A 52 -32.07 25.86 -24.66
C GLY A 52 -32.69 26.94 -25.55
N ARG A 53 -33.83 26.58 -26.15
CA ARG A 53 -35.07 27.38 -26.20
C ARG A 53 -36.17 26.53 -26.84
N GLY A 54 -37.12 26.10 -26.02
CA GLY A 54 -38.35 25.49 -26.47
C GLY A 54 -39.23 26.51 -27.19
N TYR A 55 -39.92 26.05 -28.22
CA TYR A 55 -41.09 26.70 -28.79
C TYR A 55 -42.22 25.69 -28.96
N TYR A 56 -43.41 26.16 -28.65
CA TYR A 56 -44.69 25.49 -28.49
C TYR A 56 -45.17 24.65 -29.70
N GLY A 57 -45.77 23.50 -29.39
CA GLY A 57 -47.20 23.21 -29.61
C GLY A 57 -47.77 23.27 -31.03
N GLY A 58 -48.29 22.13 -31.50
CA GLY A 58 -49.15 22.07 -32.67
C GLY A 58 -49.89 20.74 -32.79
N TYR A 59 -51.01 20.62 -32.08
CA TYR A 59 -52.05 19.63 -32.37
C TYR A 59 -52.70 19.91 -33.73
N GLY A 60 -52.89 18.86 -34.53
CA GLY A 60 -53.70 18.87 -35.75
C GLY A 60 -53.32 17.66 -36.61
N GLY A 61 -54.21 16.83 -37.13
CA GLY A 61 -55.65 16.83 -37.16
C GLY A 61 -56.08 15.55 -37.90
N TYR A 62 -57.29 15.09 -37.61
CA TYR A 62 -57.96 13.97 -38.25
C TYR A 62 -58.03 14.09 -39.78
N GLY A 63 -57.88 12.95 -40.45
CA GLY A 63 -58.25 12.73 -41.85
C GLY A 63 -57.59 11.43 -42.32
N GLY A 64 -58.26 10.40 -42.79
CA GLY A 64 -59.62 10.27 -43.30
C GLY A 64 -59.58 9.09 -44.26
N PHE A 65 -60.40 8.08 -43.97
CA PHE A 65 -61.13 7.26 -44.93
C PHE A 65 -60.46 6.75 -46.22
N GLY A 66 -60.55 5.43 -46.41
CA GLY A 66 -60.90 4.87 -47.71
C GLY A 66 -59.75 4.26 -48.50
N GLY A 67 -59.68 2.93 -48.47
CA GLY A 67 -58.74 2.18 -49.30
C GLY A 67 -58.95 0.68 -49.19
N TRP A 68 -60.20 0.23 -49.26
CA TRP A 68 -60.53 -1.16 -49.61
C TRP A 68 -60.03 -1.43 -51.04
N GLY A 69 -58.72 -1.64 -51.16
CA GLY A 69 -58.08 -2.19 -52.34
C GLY A 69 -58.24 -3.69 -52.30
N MET A 70 -59.44 -4.15 -52.66
CA MET A 70 -59.72 -5.53 -53.05
C MET A 70 -58.83 -5.83 -54.26
N GLY A 71 -57.59 -6.21 -54.01
CA GLY A 71 -56.61 -6.64 -55.00
C GLY A 71 -56.92 -8.06 -55.40
N TRP A 72 -57.96 -8.18 -56.24
CA TRP A 72 -58.24 -9.26 -57.17
C TRP A 72 -57.23 -10.41 -57.15
N GLY A 73 -57.73 -11.59 -56.77
CA GLY A 73 -57.09 -12.86 -57.09
C GLY A 73 -56.87 -12.93 -58.60
N ALA A 74 -55.66 -12.57 -59.02
CA ALA A 74 -55.15 -12.94 -60.33
C ALA A 74 -55.10 -14.46 -60.32
N GLY A 75 -55.78 -15.08 -61.30
CA GLY A 75 -55.78 -16.52 -61.49
C GLY A 75 -54.35 -17.05 -61.55
N SER A 76 -53.84 -17.48 -60.40
CA SER A 76 -52.58 -18.16 -60.28
C SER A 76 -52.78 -19.54 -60.90
N THR A 77 -52.49 -19.67 -62.18
CA THR A 77 -52.15 -20.98 -62.72
C THR A 77 -51.03 -21.53 -61.85
N ALA A 78 -51.13 -22.78 -61.41
CA ALA A 78 -50.14 -23.39 -60.53
C ALA A 78 -48.70 -23.21 -61.08
N ALA A 79 -48.57 -23.21 -62.40
CA ALA A 79 -47.34 -22.90 -63.13
C ALA A 79 -46.80 -21.46 -62.91
N GLY A 80 -47.66 -20.43 -62.93
CA GLY A 80 -47.24 -19.03 -62.74
C GLY A 80 -46.80 -18.72 -61.30
N SER A 81 -47.50 -19.27 -60.30
CA SER A 81 -47.08 -19.20 -58.90
C SER A 81 -45.78 -19.95 -58.65
N TYR A 82 -45.61 -21.11 -59.30
CA TYR A 82 -44.37 -21.90 -59.23
C TYR A 82 -43.18 -21.14 -59.82
N LEU A 83 -43.31 -20.54 -61.01
CA LEU A 83 -42.25 -19.73 -61.62
C LEU A 83 -41.91 -18.48 -60.82
N THR A 84 -42.92 -17.81 -60.23
CA THR A 84 -42.70 -16.67 -59.33
C THR A 84 -41.97 -17.09 -58.06
N GLY A 85 -42.35 -18.23 -57.47
CA GLY A 85 -41.67 -18.84 -56.32
C GLY A 85 -40.20 -19.19 -56.63
N MET A 86 -39.92 -19.77 -57.80
CA MET A 86 -38.56 -20.05 -58.26
C MET A 86 -37.74 -18.77 -58.48
N GLY A 87 -38.33 -17.74 -59.10
CA GLY A 87 -37.67 -16.45 -59.30
C GLY A 87 -37.34 -15.75 -57.97
N ASN A 88 -38.24 -15.84 -56.99
CA ASN A 88 -37.99 -15.35 -55.64
C ASN A 88 -36.89 -16.15 -54.94
N ALA A 89 -36.86 -17.48 -55.10
CA ALA A 89 -35.79 -18.31 -54.54
C ALA A 89 -34.39 -17.95 -55.12
N ILE A 90 -34.29 -17.73 -56.44
CA ILE A 90 -33.03 -17.32 -57.08
C ILE A 90 -32.59 -15.92 -56.62
N ARG A 91 -33.52 -14.96 -56.51
CA ARG A 91 -33.21 -13.63 -55.97
C ARG A 91 -32.79 -13.69 -54.51
N SER A 92 -33.49 -14.48 -53.69
CA SER A 92 -33.12 -14.69 -52.28
C SER A 92 -31.73 -15.30 -52.15
N GLN A 93 -31.32 -16.20 -53.04
CA GLN A 93 -29.98 -16.76 -53.04
C GLN A 93 -28.91 -15.72 -53.42
N GLY A 94 -29.19 -14.86 -54.40
CA GLY A 94 -28.30 -13.74 -54.74
C GLY A 94 -28.17 -12.72 -53.61
N GLN A 95 -29.30 -12.35 -52.99
CA GLN A 95 -29.33 -11.44 -51.84
C GLN A 95 -28.58 -12.03 -50.64
N TYR A 96 -28.76 -13.33 -50.36
CA TYR A 96 -28.03 -14.03 -49.30
C TYR A 96 -26.52 -13.94 -49.48
N ASN A 97 -26.00 -14.12 -50.70
CA ASN A 97 -24.57 -14.01 -50.98
C ASN A 97 -24.05 -12.59 -50.74
N LEU A 98 -24.81 -11.56 -51.16
CA LEU A 98 -24.47 -10.17 -50.92
C LEU A 98 -24.48 -9.83 -49.42
N ASP A 99 -25.55 -10.18 -48.71
CA ASP A 99 -25.70 -9.93 -47.28
C ASP A 99 -24.61 -10.65 -46.48
N THR A 100 -24.26 -11.88 -46.87
CA THR A 100 -23.16 -12.63 -46.26
C THR A 100 -21.81 -11.94 -46.50
N SER A 101 -21.56 -11.43 -47.71
CA SER A 101 -20.33 -10.70 -48.01
C SER A 101 -20.23 -9.37 -47.25
N ALA A 102 -21.34 -8.63 -47.16
CA ALA A 102 -21.42 -7.38 -46.40
C ALA A 102 -21.22 -7.64 -44.90
N ALA A 103 -21.83 -8.71 -44.37
CA ALA A 103 -21.63 -9.14 -42.98
C ALA A 103 -20.16 -9.50 -42.71
N ALA A 104 -19.49 -10.20 -43.63
CA ALA A 104 -18.08 -10.53 -43.50
C ALA A 104 -17.19 -9.28 -43.47
N ILE A 105 -17.46 -8.29 -44.33
CA ILE A 105 -16.74 -7.00 -44.34
C ILE A 105 -16.95 -6.26 -43.01
N ASN A 106 -18.19 -6.18 -42.53
CA ASN A 106 -18.52 -5.51 -41.28
C ASN A 106 -17.84 -6.19 -40.07
N LEU A 107 -17.70 -7.52 -40.10
CA LEU A 107 -16.99 -8.27 -39.06
C LEU A 107 -15.49 -7.94 -39.06
N GLU A 108 -14.85 -7.88 -40.23
CA GLU A 108 -13.44 -7.49 -40.33
C GLU A 108 -13.20 -6.04 -39.93
N GLU A 109 -14.13 -5.13 -40.27
CA GLU A 109 -14.05 -3.75 -39.83
C GLU A 109 -14.21 -3.61 -38.31
N ALA A 110 -15.14 -4.36 -37.70
CA ALA A 110 -15.30 -4.41 -36.25
C ALA A 110 -14.01 -4.91 -35.57
N ARG A 111 -13.41 -6.01 -36.07
CA ARG A 111 -12.14 -6.54 -35.57
C ARG A 111 -11.02 -5.51 -35.65
N LYS A 112 -10.91 -4.77 -36.76
CA LYS A 112 -9.91 -3.71 -36.93
C LYS A 112 -10.08 -2.62 -35.87
N ARG A 113 -11.31 -2.14 -35.66
CA ARG A 113 -11.61 -1.12 -34.64
C ARG A 113 -11.27 -1.60 -33.23
N ASP A 114 -11.53 -2.87 -32.93
CA ASP A 114 -11.16 -3.46 -31.63
C ASP A 114 -9.65 -3.46 -31.41
N TYR A 115 -8.86 -3.86 -32.40
CA TYR A 115 -7.39 -3.80 -32.31
C TYR A 115 -6.87 -2.37 -32.17
N GLU A 116 -7.46 -1.42 -32.89
CA GLU A 116 -7.11 0.00 -32.77
C GLU A 116 -7.45 0.56 -31.38
N ASN A 117 -8.60 0.19 -30.83
CA ASN A 117 -9.03 0.57 -29.48
C ASN A 117 -8.08 -0.01 -28.41
N GLN A 118 -7.71 -1.29 -28.52
CA GLN A 118 -6.76 -1.91 -27.59
C GLN A 118 -5.38 -1.25 -27.66
N LYS A 119 -4.90 -0.95 -28.88
CA LYS A 119 -3.65 -0.23 -29.09
C LYS A 119 -3.71 1.16 -28.48
N LEU A 120 -4.78 1.92 -28.73
CA LEU A 120 -4.96 3.26 -28.20
C LEU A 120 -5.03 3.26 -26.66
N TRP A 121 -5.73 2.29 -26.08
CA TRP A 121 -5.82 2.13 -24.62
C TRP A 121 -4.42 1.89 -24.02
N THR A 122 -3.67 0.96 -24.60
CA THR A 122 -2.31 0.63 -24.17
C THR A 122 -1.38 1.84 -24.28
N GLN A 123 -1.40 2.53 -25.42
CA GLN A 123 -0.61 3.74 -25.64
C GLN A 123 -0.97 4.84 -24.64
N THR A 124 -2.27 5.07 -24.42
CA THR A 124 -2.77 6.07 -23.47
C THR A 124 -2.33 5.75 -22.04
N TYR A 125 -2.36 4.47 -21.65
CA TYR A 125 -1.93 4.04 -20.33
C TYR A 125 -0.44 4.36 -20.09
N PHE A 126 0.43 3.95 -21.01
CA PHE A 126 1.86 4.20 -20.88
C PHE A 126 2.22 5.68 -20.98
N GLU A 127 1.52 6.44 -21.83
CA GLU A 127 1.72 7.88 -21.94
C GLU A 127 1.32 8.61 -20.66
N LYS A 128 0.15 8.28 -20.08
CA LYS A 128 -0.25 8.81 -18.78
C LYS A 128 0.77 8.46 -17.69
N ARG A 129 1.28 7.23 -17.69
CA ARG A 129 2.31 6.80 -16.73
C ARG A 129 3.61 7.59 -16.91
N ARG A 130 4.07 7.79 -18.14
CA ARG A 130 5.26 8.59 -18.48
C ARG A 130 5.12 10.03 -18.00
N ILE A 131 3.98 10.66 -18.29
CA ILE A 131 3.68 12.04 -17.85
C ILE A 131 3.65 12.12 -16.33
N ASN A 132 2.97 11.19 -15.65
CA ASN A 132 2.90 11.17 -14.20
C ASN A 132 4.27 10.96 -13.54
N GLN A 133 5.10 10.09 -14.11
CA GLN A 133 6.46 9.88 -13.62
C GLN A 133 7.31 11.12 -13.81
N ALA A 134 7.28 11.75 -14.99
CA ALA A 134 7.99 12.99 -15.25
C ALA A 134 7.54 14.12 -14.31
N TYR A 135 6.24 14.22 -14.04
CA TYR A 135 5.70 15.15 -13.06
C TYR A 135 6.24 14.86 -11.66
N GLN A 136 6.19 13.62 -11.19
CA GLN A 136 6.75 13.23 -9.89
C GLN A 136 8.24 13.52 -9.82
N ASP A 137 9.01 13.21 -10.85
CA ASP A 137 10.45 13.45 -10.89
C ASP A 137 10.77 14.95 -10.90
N SER A 138 9.94 15.79 -11.51
CA SER A 138 10.06 17.25 -11.44
C SER A 138 9.75 17.83 -10.05
N GLN A 139 8.91 17.15 -9.27
CA GLN A 139 8.54 17.54 -7.91
C GLN A 139 9.48 16.95 -6.84
N LYS A 140 10.19 15.87 -7.17
CA LYS A 140 11.16 15.25 -6.26
C LYS A 140 12.30 16.23 -6.01
N ARG A 141 12.50 16.55 -4.74
CA ARG A 141 13.70 17.26 -4.29
C ARG A 141 14.91 16.37 -4.60
N PRO A 142 16.04 16.93 -5.06
CA PRO A 142 17.27 16.16 -5.19
C PRO A 142 17.58 15.45 -3.87
N PRO A 143 17.97 14.17 -3.90
CA PRO A 143 18.39 13.48 -2.69
C PRO A 143 19.58 14.23 -2.08
N LEU A 144 19.64 14.29 -0.75
CA LEU A 144 20.79 14.88 -0.06
C LEU A 144 22.06 14.10 -0.47
N SER A 145 23.14 14.83 -0.71
CA SER A 145 24.45 14.21 -0.94
C SER A 145 24.89 13.45 0.31
N GLN A 146 25.80 12.48 0.15
CA GLN A 146 26.37 11.76 1.29
C GLN A 146 27.02 12.72 2.30
N GLU A 147 27.71 13.75 1.82
CA GLU A 147 28.26 14.81 2.67
C GLU A 147 27.18 15.57 3.44
N ALA A 148 26.04 15.87 2.79
CA ALA A 148 24.91 16.52 3.45
C ALA A 148 24.25 15.60 4.49
N TRP A 149 24.22 14.28 4.24
CA TRP A 149 23.78 13.29 5.23
C TRP A 149 24.72 13.21 6.42
N VAL A 150 26.03 13.17 6.19
CA VAL A 150 27.04 13.16 7.26
C VAL A 150 26.95 14.44 8.08
N ARG A 151 26.86 15.61 7.43
CA ARG A 151 26.67 16.89 8.10
C ARG A 151 25.39 16.92 8.92
N LEU A 152 24.27 16.48 8.36
CA LEU A 152 22.99 16.41 9.08
C LEU A 152 23.06 15.45 10.26
N ALA A 153 23.73 14.30 10.10
CA ALA A 153 23.92 13.34 11.18
C ALA A 153 24.79 13.93 12.31
N GLN A 154 25.85 14.66 11.97
CA GLN A 154 26.68 15.37 12.94
C GLN A 154 25.91 16.50 13.64
N GLU A 155 25.11 17.28 12.91
CA GLU A 155 24.24 18.34 13.47
C GLU A 155 23.15 17.79 14.39
N LYS A 156 22.68 16.56 14.15
CA LYS A 156 21.64 15.89 14.94
C LYS A 156 22.19 14.99 16.04
N ALA A 157 23.51 14.80 16.10
CA ALA A 157 24.13 14.03 17.16
C ALA A 157 23.86 14.72 18.51
N PRO A 158 23.51 13.96 19.57
CA PRO A 158 23.43 14.50 20.91
C PRO A 158 24.76 15.14 21.33
N ALA A 159 24.69 16.20 22.15
CA ALA A 159 25.89 16.79 22.73
C ALA A 159 26.63 15.73 23.55
N ARG A 160 27.95 15.65 23.39
CA ARG A 160 28.81 14.78 24.20
C ARG A 160 28.76 15.18 25.67
N LEU A 161 28.87 14.22 26.57
CA LEU A 161 28.95 14.49 28.00
C LEU A 161 30.30 15.12 28.33
N GLY A 162 30.29 16.18 29.15
CA GLY A 162 31.53 16.81 29.59
C GLY A 162 32.29 15.94 30.60
N PRO A 163 33.61 16.16 30.80
CA PRO A 163 34.38 15.46 31.84
C PRO A 163 33.85 15.65 33.26
N SER A 164 33.06 16.71 33.49
CA SER A 164 32.38 16.97 34.75
C SER A 164 31.12 16.13 34.98
N GLU A 165 30.59 15.52 33.92
CA GLU A 165 29.33 14.76 33.90
C GLU A 165 29.60 13.24 33.78
N LEU A 166 30.57 12.86 32.97
CA LEU A 166 31.08 11.49 32.87
C LEU A 166 32.61 11.53 32.94
N ASN A 167 33.19 10.85 33.92
CA ASN A 167 34.64 10.71 33.99
C ASN A 167 35.11 9.59 33.04
N PRO A 168 35.88 9.90 31.98
CA PRO A 168 36.28 8.90 31.00
C PRO A 168 37.28 7.86 31.53
N VAL A 169 37.95 8.16 32.65
CA VAL A 169 38.99 7.29 33.24
C VAL A 169 38.39 6.34 34.28
N THR A 170 37.46 6.82 35.10
CA THR A 170 36.85 6.01 36.17
C THR A 170 35.48 5.44 35.80
N GLY A 171 34.85 5.95 34.74
CA GLY A 171 33.46 5.60 34.39
C GLY A 171 32.43 6.20 35.35
N GLU A 172 32.83 7.10 36.26
CA GLU A 172 31.94 7.70 37.24
C GLU A 172 30.96 8.67 36.57
N ILE A 173 29.66 8.44 36.79
CA ILE A 173 28.56 9.24 36.24
C ILE A 173 28.10 10.24 37.31
N ARG A 174 28.09 11.53 36.98
CA ARG A 174 27.50 12.57 37.84
C ARG A 174 26.05 12.83 37.45
N TRP A 175 25.14 12.27 38.25
CA TRP A 175 23.71 12.35 38.00
C TRP A 175 23.15 13.76 38.20
N PRO A 176 22.33 14.29 37.27
CA PRO A 176 21.60 15.54 37.46
C PRO A 176 20.53 15.39 38.56
N PRO A 177 20.11 16.49 39.22
CA PRO A 177 19.21 16.43 40.38
C PRO A 177 17.89 15.72 40.09
N GLY A 178 17.32 15.87 38.89
CA GLY A 178 16.07 15.21 38.50
C GLY A 178 16.17 13.69 38.29
N LEU A 179 17.37 13.11 38.37
CA LEU A 179 17.60 11.66 38.33
C LEU A 179 18.16 11.12 39.66
N MET A 180 18.28 11.97 40.69
CA MET A 180 18.77 11.54 42.01
C MET A 180 17.70 10.87 42.87
N ASP A 181 16.45 10.91 42.46
CA ASP A 181 15.34 10.28 43.16
C ASP A 181 15.52 8.76 43.29
N GLN A 182 14.93 8.19 44.34
CA GLN A 182 15.04 6.77 44.65
C GLN A 182 14.41 5.89 43.55
N ILE A 183 13.40 6.40 42.83
CA ILE A 183 12.75 5.69 41.73
C ILE A 183 13.72 5.27 40.62
N TYR A 184 14.86 5.97 40.49
CA TYR A 184 15.88 5.70 39.49
C TYR A 184 17.08 4.90 40.03
N GLU A 185 17.15 4.62 41.32
CA GLU A 185 18.32 3.99 41.97
C GLU A 185 18.72 2.67 41.31
N VAL A 186 17.74 1.84 40.95
CA VAL A 186 17.95 0.55 40.31
C VAL A 186 18.63 0.71 38.94
N ASP A 187 18.14 1.61 38.11
CA ASP A 187 18.68 1.82 36.77
C ASP A 187 19.99 2.60 36.79
N ARG A 188 20.16 3.55 37.72
CA ARG A 188 21.44 4.22 37.97
C ARG A 188 22.54 3.24 38.33
N THR A 189 22.26 2.31 39.25
CA THR A 189 23.26 1.31 39.66
C THR A 189 23.71 0.43 38.49
N LYS A 190 22.78 0.03 37.61
CA LYS A 190 23.12 -0.73 36.40
C LYS A 190 24.01 0.09 35.46
N LEU A 191 23.68 1.38 35.27
CA LEU A 191 24.45 2.27 34.40
C LEU A 191 25.84 2.54 34.98
N ASP A 192 25.96 2.80 36.28
CA ASP A 192 27.24 3.00 36.95
C ASP A 192 28.15 1.77 36.79
N GLN A 193 27.60 0.56 36.95
CA GLN A 193 28.35 -0.69 36.74
C GLN A 193 28.77 -0.88 35.28
N ALA A 194 27.88 -0.59 34.32
CA ALA A 194 28.18 -0.72 32.90
C ALA A 194 29.25 0.27 32.45
N PHE A 195 29.22 1.51 32.95
CA PHE A 195 30.20 2.54 32.61
C PHE A 195 31.54 2.36 33.34
N ALA A 196 31.56 1.80 34.54
CA ALA A 196 32.80 1.36 35.19
C ALA A 196 33.52 0.30 34.33
N GLY A 197 32.80 -0.72 33.86
CA GLY A 197 33.36 -1.74 32.96
C GLY A 197 33.77 -1.18 31.59
N TRP A 198 33.03 -0.20 31.06
CA TRP A 198 33.39 0.52 29.83
C TRP A 198 34.73 1.27 29.99
N ALA A 199 34.96 1.93 31.13
CA ALA A 199 36.19 2.65 31.40
C ALA A 199 37.41 1.70 31.52
N GLU A 200 37.25 0.56 32.21
CA GLU A 200 38.29 -0.48 32.29
C GLU A 200 38.68 -1.01 30.89
N ALA A 201 37.69 -1.18 30.02
CA ALA A 201 37.87 -1.63 28.65
C ALA A 201 38.31 -0.51 27.68
N HIS A 202 38.70 0.67 28.19
CA HIS A 202 39.14 1.83 27.39
C HIS A 202 38.10 2.24 26.33
N GLY A 203 36.82 2.15 26.69
CA GLY A 203 35.69 2.48 25.85
C GLY A 203 35.26 1.43 24.84
N ALA A 204 35.87 0.24 24.89
CA ALA A 204 35.38 -0.91 24.13
C ALA A 204 34.26 -1.62 24.92
N ILE A 205 33.02 -1.51 24.44
CA ILE A 205 31.88 -2.19 25.08
C ILE A 205 31.43 -3.40 24.26
N GLY A 206 31.15 -4.51 24.95
CA GLY A 206 30.50 -5.67 24.34
C GLY A 206 29.06 -5.36 23.94
N VAL A 207 28.53 -6.09 22.96
CA VAL A 207 27.15 -5.94 22.47
C VAL A 207 26.11 -6.08 23.58
N THR A 208 26.36 -6.98 24.54
CA THR A 208 25.48 -7.22 25.70
C THR A 208 25.44 -6.03 26.66
N ALA A 209 26.60 -5.45 26.98
CA ALA A 209 26.69 -4.28 27.86
C ALA A 209 26.08 -3.03 27.18
N HIS A 210 26.23 -2.88 25.86
CA HIS A 210 25.52 -1.84 25.12
C HIS A 210 23.99 -2.01 25.21
N ALA A 211 23.47 -3.24 25.10
CA ALA A 211 22.03 -3.49 25.24
C ALA A 211 21.55 -3.13 26.66
N GLN A 212 22.29 -3.52 27.70
CA GLN A 212 21.96 -3.19 29.09
C GLN A 212 21.91 -1.68 29.35
N ILE A 213 22.86 -0.91 28.80
CA ILE A 213 22.85 0.56 28.91
C ILE A 213 21.60 1.13 28.24
N ARG A 214 21.29 0.66 27.02
CA ARG A 214 20.09 1.13 26.29
C ARG A 214 18.82 0.83 27.08
N ASP A 215 18.66 -0.41 27.56
CA ASP A 215 17.46 -0.82 28.30
C ASP A 215 17.28 -0.01 29.60
N ALA A 216 18.37 0.25 30.33
CA ALA A 216 18.34 1.07 31.54
C ALA A 216 18.00 2.53 31.22
N VAL A 217 18.59 3.11 30.16
CA VAL A 217 18.26 4.47 29.71
C VAL A 217 16.80 4.58 29.28
N ASP A 218 16.29 3.63 28.49
CA ASP A 218 14.90 3.63 28.04
C ASP A 218 13.92 3.48 29.22
N SER A 219 14.24 2.62 30.19
CA SER A 219 13.50 2.50 31.45
C SER A 219 13.42 3.85 32.18
N MET A 220 14.57 4.50 32.41
CA MET A 220 14.61 5.80 33.08
C MET A 220 13.86 6.89 32.31
N GLN A 221 13.98 6.93 30.99
CA GLN A 221 13.24 7.90 30.16
C GLN A 221 11.74 7.67 30.23
N ASN A 222 11.29 6.42 30.28
CA ASN A 222 9.87 6.08 30.42
C ASN A 222 9.32 6.53 31.78
N VAL A 223 10.05 6.28 32.86
CA VAL A 223 9.67 6.75 34.21
C VAL A 223 9.64 8.28 34.27
N LEU A 224 10.68 8.94 33.76
CA LEU A 224 10.76 10.40 33.69
C LEU A 224 9.61 11.01 32.88
N LYS A 225 9.22 10.37 31.77
CA LYS A 225 8.07 10.78 30.95
C LYS A 225 6.75 10.60 31.69
N ALA A 226 6.59 9.50 32.45
CA ALA A 226 5.38 9.27 33.24
C ALA A 226 5.21 10.33 34.34
N HIS A 227 6.33 10.83 34.90
CA HIS A 227 6.37 11.79 36.00
C HIS A 227 6.68 13.22 35.53
N ILE A 228 6.45 13.52 34.24
CA ILE A 228 6.80 14.82 33.64
C ILE A 228 6.17 16.02 34.36
N ARG A 229 5.04 15.83 35.04
CA ARG A 229 4.33 16.87 35.79
C ARG A 229 4.94 17.16 37.15
N ASP A 230 5.79 16.27 37.65
CA ASP A 230 6.40 16.36 38.98
C ASP A 230 7.73 17.13 38.96
N TYR A 231 8.28 17.37 37.76
CA TYR A 231 9.55 18.07 37.55
C TYR A 231 9.36 19.48 36.97
N GLU A 232 10.25 20.38 37.34
CA GLU A 232 10.37 21.68 36.66
C GLU A 232 10.85 21.45 35.21
N THR A 233 10.38 22.28 34.28
CA THR A 233 10.57 22.05 32.83
C THR A 233 12.03 21.97 32.43
N ASN A 234 12.89 22.84 32.96
CA ASN A 234 14.33 22.82 32.69
C ASN A 234 14.98 21.56 33.29
N GLN A 235 14.61 21.16 34.52
CA GLN A 235 15.09 19.91 35.10
C GLN A 235 14.73 18.68 34.25
N TYR A 236 13.49 18.58 33.77
CA TYR A 236 13.08 17.49 32.89
C TYR A 236 13.90 17.44 31.60
N VAL A 237 14.06 18.58 30.91
CA VAL A 237 14.81 18.66 29.66
C VAL A 237 16.27 18.30 29.89
N ARG A 238 16.89 18.80 30.97
CA ARG A 238 18.29 18.50 31.31
C ARG A 238 18.48 17.00 31.58
N SER A 239 17.62 16.39 32.39
CA SER A 239 17.69 14.96 32.70
C SER A 239 17.50 14.09 31.45
N LYS A 240 16.55 14.45 30.59
CA LYS A 240 16.31 13.72 29.34
C LYS A 240 17.48 13.84 28.36
N ASN A 241 18.02 15.05 28.20
CA ASN A 241 19.17 15.28 27.33
C ASN A 241 20.39 14.52 27.86
N PHE A 242 20.63 14.56 29.17
CA PHE A 242 21.69 13.80 29.83
C PHE A 242 21.60 12.30 29.54
N LEU A 243 20.42 11.68 29.70
CA LEU A 243 20.21 10.27 29.40
C LEU A 243 20.43 9.94 27.92
N THR A 244 20.03 10.85 27.03
CA THR A 244 20.23 10.70 25.59
C THR A 244 21.71 10.75 25.23
N SER A 245 22.44 11.70 25.81
CA SER A 245 23.89 11.85 25.67
C SER A 245 24.65 10.67 26.27
N LEU A 246 24.17 10.12 27.40
CA LEU A 246 24.77 8.95 28.04
C LEU A 246 24.67 7.70 27.14
N ALA A 247 23.51 7.44 26.56
CA ALA A 247 23.35 6.36 25.59
C ALA A 247 24.22 6.55 24.35
N TYR A 248 24.42 7.80 23.92
CA TYR A 248 25.30 8.12 22.80
C TYR A 248 26.77 7.88 23.13
N GLU A 249 27.26 8.27 24.32
CA GLU A 249 28.64 8.01 24.74
C GLU A 249 28.98 6.52 24.75
N ALA A 250 28.04 5.63 25.09
CA ALA A 250 28.26 4.18 25.02
C ALA A 250 28.51 3.65 23.59
N THR A 251 28.15 4.41 22.55
CA THR A 251 28.46 4.08 21.15
C THR A 251 29.82 4.61 20.69
N LEU A 252 30.38 5.57 21.43
CA LEU A 252 31.65 6.20 21.11
C LEU A 252 32.81 5.46 21.77
N PRO A 253 34.00 5.47 21.15
CA PRO A 253 35.21 5.08 21.85
C PRO A 253 35.48 6.08 22.99
N ALA A 254 36.17 5.62 24.04
CA ALA A 254 36.56 6.50 25.13
C ALA A 254 37.32 7.70 24.55
N PRO A 255 37.02 8.93 24.99
CA PRO A 255 37.77 10.09 24.54
C PRO A 255 39.23 9.87 24.93
N GLU A 256 40.13 10.01 23.96
CA GLU A 256 41.56 10.11 24.24
C GLU A 256 41.73 11.24 25.27
N SER A 257 42.32 10.92 26.41
CA SER A 257 42.59 11.92 27.43
C SER A 257 43.40 13.04 26.76
N PRO A 258 43.07 14.33 27.00
CA PRO A 258 43.85 15.42 26.45
C PRO A 258 45.27 15.21 26.95
N THR A 259 46.15 14.77 26.05
CA THR A 259 47.58 14.69 26.31
C THR A 259 47.97 16.10 26.72
N ALA A 260 48.35 16.25 27.98
CA ALA A 260 48.83 17.51 28.51
C ALA A 260 50.02 17.93 27.64
N SER A 261 49.77 18.85 26.69
CA SER A 261 50.79 19.53 25.95
C SER A 261 51.61 20.34 26.96
N ARG A 262 52.79 19.78 27.26
CA ARG A 262 53.88 20.41 28.02
C ARG A 262 54.38 21.66 27.33
#